data_AF-A0A370Q971-F1
#
_entry.id   AF-A0A370Q971-F1
#
_cell.length_a   1.000
_cell.length_b   1.000
_cell.length_c   1.000
_cell.angle_alpha   90.00
_cell.angle_beta   90.00
_cell.angle_gamma   90.00
#
_symmetry.space_group_name_H-M   'P 1'
#
loop_
_entity.id
_entity.type
_entity.pdbx_description
1 polymer ?
#
loop_
_entity_poly.entity_id
_entity_poly.type
_entity_poly.pdbx_seq_one_letter_code
_entity_poly.pdbx_strand_id
1 'polypeptide(L)' 'MKEYKVLKSTFNWTENIQKFEDLLNTHARQGWAVKDIELIGGSGAHFIALLEKNK' A
#
# COMPACT_ATOMS: atom_id res chain seq x y z
N MET A 1 18.90 8.78 4.37
CA MET A 1 18.26 8.04 5.49
C MET A 1 16.98 7.41 4.96
N LYS A 2 16.60 6.21 5.41
CA LYS A 2 15.39 5.53 4.91
C LYS A 2 14.16 5.97 5.69
N GLU A 3 13.13 6.44 4.99
CA GLU A 3 11.83 6.76 5.57
C GLU A 3 10.85 5.62 5.27
N TYR A 4 10.09 5.18 6.27
CA TYR A 4 9.11 4.11 6.13
C TYR A 4 7.70 4.64 6.39
N LYS A 5 6.74 4.21 5.58
CA LYS A 5 5.32 4.55 5.73
C LYS A 5 4.46 3.31 5.63
N VAL A 6 3.58 3.13 6.61
CA VAL A 6 2.64 2.00 6.65
C VAL A 6 1.28 2.49 6.16
N LEU A 7 0.73 1.83 5.14
CA LEU A 7 -0.59 2.08 4.60
C LEU A 7 -1.49 0.92 4.98
N LYS A 8 -2.59 1.20 5.68
CA LYS A 8 -3.63 0.20 5.95
C LYS A 8 -4.78 0.39 4.97
N SER A 9 -5.24 -0.68 4.34
CA SER A 9 -6.39 -0.61 3.45
C SER A 9 -7.67 -0.36 4.24
N THR A 10 -8.40 0.65 3.80
CA THR A 10 -9.77 0.92 4.26
C THR A 10 -10.80 0.23 3.35
N PHE A 11 -10.34 -0.46 2.31
CA PHE A 11 -11.14 -1.10 1.28
C PHE A 11 -10.71 -2.54 1.03
N ASN A 12 -11.68 -3.38 0.65
CA ASN A 12 -11.45 -4.78 0.31
C ASN A 12 -10.65 -4.90 -0.98
N TRP A 13 -9.63 -5.77 -0.98
CA TRP A 13 -8.75 -6.03 -2.13
C TRP A 13 -9.52 -6.38 -3.40
N THR A 14 -10.51 -7.27 -3.29
CA THR A 14 -11.22 -7.87 -4.44
C THR A 14 -12.02 -6.87 -5.26
N GLU A 15 -12.61 -5.85 -4.64
CA GLU A 15 -13.50 -4.90 -5.33
C GLU A 15 -12.80 -3.58 -5.70
N ASN A 16 -11.56 -3.36 -5.24
CA ASN A 16 -10.94 -2.04 -5.29
C ASN A 16 -9.47 -2.05 -5.77
N ILE A 17 -9.07 -3.03 -6.59
CA ILE A 17 -7.73 -3.11 -7.18
C ILE A 17 -7.34 -1.79 -7.87
N GLN A 18 -8.26 -1.16 -8.61
CA GLN A 18 -7.98 0.12 -9.28
C GLN A 18 -7.68 1.27 -8.30
N LYS A 19 -8.39 1.33 -7.16
CA LYS A 19 -8.12 2.33 -6.12
C LYS A 19 -6.78 2.08 -5.43
N PHE A 20 -6.41 0.81 -5.27
CA PHE A 20 -5.11 0.45 -4.74
C PHE A 20 -3.99 0.88 -5.68
N GLU A 21 -4.14 0.61 -6.98
CA GLU A 21 -3.18 1.02 -7.99
C GLU A 21 -3.00 2.55 -8.02
N ASP A 22 -4.09 3.31 -7.95
CA ASP A 22 -4.04 4.77 -7.90
C ASP A 22 -3.36 5.30 -6.63
N LEU A 23 -3.64 4.67 -5.47
CA LEU A 23 -2.98 4.97 -4.20
C LEU A 23 -1.46 4.72 -4.29
N LEU A 24 -1.05 3.56 -4.83
CA LEU A 24 0.35 3.22 -5.01
C LEU A 24 1.04 4.18 -5.98
N ASN A 25 0.42 4.47 -7.13
CA ASN A 25 0.95 5.41 -8.12
C ASN A 25 1.10 6.83 -7.55
N THR A 26 0.17 7.27 -6.70
CA THR A 26 0.27 8.56 -6.00
C THR A 26 1.50 8.61 -5.09
N HIS A 27 1.77 7.53 -4.35
CA HIS A 27 2.95 7.44 -3.50
C HIS A 27 4.24 7.25 -4.30
N ALA A 28 4.21 6.52 -5.41
CA ALA A 28 5.34 6.39 -6.33
C ALA A 28 5.78 7.75 -6.90
N ARG A 29 4.82 8.60 -7.30
CA ARG A 29 5.11 9.99 -7.73
C ARG A 29 5.76 10.84 -6.64
N GLN A 30 5.45 10.57 -5.37
CA GLN A 30 6.07 11.22 -4.21
C GLN A 30 7.45 10.65 -3.86
N GLY A 31 7.93 9.66 -4.61
CA GLY A 31 9.23 8.99 -4.43
C GLY A 31 9.21 7.84 -3.42
N TRP A 32 8.03 7.31 -3.08
CA TRP A 32 7.92 6.11 -2.24
C TRP A 32 7.92 4.84 -3.09
N ALA A 33 8.70 3.85 -2.70
CA ALA A 33 8.72 2.52 -3.29
C ALA A 33 7.97 1.54 -2.39
N VAL A 34 7.17 0.66 -2.97
CA VAL A 34 6.52 -0.43 -2.22
C VAL A 34 7.58 -1.45 -1.83
N LYS A 35 7.71 -1.69 -0.52
CA LYS A 35 8.67 -2.65 0.02
C LYS A 35 8.03 -3.98 0.38
N ASP A 36 6.83 -3.94 0.94
CA ASP A 36 6.09 -5.13 1.33
C ASP A 36 4.58 -4.90 1.29
N ILE A 37 3.81 -5.96 1.04
CA ILE A 37 2.35 -5.94 1.12
C ILE A 37 1.88 -7.21 1.83
N GLU A 38 1.22 -7.04 2.97
CA GLU A 38 0.69 -8.13 3.78
C GLU A 38 -0.84 -8.09 3.76
N LEU A 39 -1.47 -9.24 3.55
CA LEU A 39 -2.92 -9.40 3.63
C LEU A 39 -3.31 -9.66 5.07
N ILE A 40 -4.22 -8.85 5.61
CA ILE A 40 -4.70 -8.94 6.98
C ILE A 40 -6.20 -9.27 6.96
N GLY A 41 -6.52 -10.53 7.27
CA GLY A 41 -7.88 -11.01 7.48
C GLY A 41 -8.38 -12.00 6.41
N GLY A 42 -9.02 -13.08 6.86
CA GLY A 42 -9.75 -14.00 5.99
C GLY A 42 -11.04 -13.38 5.42
N SER A 43 -11.57 -13.97 4.34
CA SER A 43 -12.80 -13.68 3.56
C SER A 43 -13.20 -12.23 3.22
N GLY A 44 -12.59 -11.20 3.80
CA GLY A 44 -12.85 -9.77 3.57
C GLY A 44 -11.55 -8.99 3.53
N ALA A 45 -10.62 -9.43 2.68
CA ALA A 45 -9.21 -9.09 2.64
C ALA A 45 -8.91 -7.57 2.72
N HIS A 46 -8.60 -7.11 3.93
CA HIS A 46 -7.83 -5.88 4.13
C HIS A 46 -6.35 -6.18 3.86
N PHE A 47 -5.57 -5.17 3.53
CA PHE A 47 -4.12 -5.31 3.36
C PHE A 47 -3.37 -4.18 4.05
N ILE A 48 -2.10 -4.42 4.35
CA ILE A 48 -1.15 -3.40 4.78
C ILE A 48 -0.03 -3.35 3.75
N ALA A 49 0.31 -2.15 3.27
CA ALA A 49 1.45 -1.93 2.41
C ALA A 49 2.52 -1.11 3.15
N LEU A 50 3.75 -1.62 3.16
CA LEU A 50 4.94 -0.92 3.62
C LEU A 50 5.58 -0.20 2.43
N LEU A 51 5.71 1.12 2.56
CA LEU A 51 6.41 1.97 1.62
C LEU A 51 7.76 2.41 2.21
N GLU A 52 8.80 2.42 1.39
CA GLU A 52 10.14 2.92 1.70
C GLU A 52 10.47 4.09 0.77
N LYS A 53 10.98 5.20 1.31
CA LYS A 53 11.53 6.29 0.52
C LYS A 53 13.01 6.47 0.86
N ASN A 54 13.85 6.49 -0.16
CA ASN A 54 15.26 6.83 -0.02
C ASN A 54 15.41 8.35 -0.08
N LYS A 55 15.89 8.92 1.01
CA LYS A 55 16.23 10.35 1.13
C LYS A 55 17.74 10.54 1.12
#